data_AF-A0A6V8PKH3-F1
#
_entry.id   AF-A0A6V8PKH3-F1
#
_cell.length_a   1.000
_cell.length_b   1.000
_cell.length_c   1.000
_cell.angle_alpha   90.00
_cell.angle_beta   90.00
_cell.angle_gamma   90.00
#
_symmetry.space_group_name_H-M   'P 1'
#
loop_
_entity.id
_entity.type
_entity.pdbx_description
1 polymer ?
#
loop_
_entity_poly.entity_id
_entity_poly.type
_entity_poly.pdbx_seq_one_letter_code
_entity_poly.pdbx_strand_id
1 'polypeptide(L)'
;ADLIIMIAPLLWGAILWIFLNWMITGDPFYFMLSPYRESSFLISGTGVLSVSGRAIPKVLEDLSRSVGIFPLSLVLSLLLAVVSFRKRELFSLGIALSSAALPLFLALVRNALTSGAAMGFFISTIPLSFVMIGLFLAEFRYRSDPFRITMGAVLLIAVVLSSLYTLYFIGAVPFMEQERRVLSSLMEGKKAGMPPLEDQEKVAAYLLQNKLITSPSKILLDDYLGFYIILRTGEPEAFVDSLDRGFGESVNYPVGRVDYIIVPRPEEGGGQDNVNIRHPNLFYHGELFTDRPYQTRLVKDFGEWRIYYLAP
;
A
#
# COMPACT_ATOMS: atom_id res chain seq x y z
N ALA A 1 28.43 -3.71 25.30
CA ALA A 1 27.23 -4.53 25.55
C ALA A 1 25.96 -3.72 25.31
N ASP A 2 25.83 -2.54 25.92
CA ASP A 2 24.62 -1.71 25.86
C ASP A 2 24.19 -1.26 24.45
N LEU A 3 25.14 -0.90 23.58
CA LEU A 3 24.83 -0.52 22.20
C LEU A 3 24.23 -1.68 21.39
N ILE A 4 24.72 -2.90 21.61
CA ILE A 4 24.21 -4.11 20.93
C ILE A 4 22.79 -4.40 21.40
N ILE A 5 22.50 -4.26 22.69
CA ILE A 5 21.15 -4.45 23.24
C ILE A 5 20.18 -3.40 22.67
N MET A 6 20.64 -2.16 22.47
CA MET A 6 19.82 -1.08 21.93
C MET A 6 19.55 -1.24 20.41
N ILE A 7 20.53 -1.75 19.66
CA ILE A 7 20.43 -1.91 18.20
C ILE A 7 19.85 -3.30 17.82
N ALA A 8 19.92 -4.29 18.71
CA ALA A 8 19.46 -5.65 18.45
C ALA A 8 18.02 -5.72 17.92
N PRO A 9 17.02 -5.01 18.47
CA PRO A 9 15.66 -5.04 17.94
C PRO A 9 15.58 -4.54 16.49
N LEU A 10 16.35 -3.52 16.13
CA LEU A 10 16.40 -2.97 14.78
C LEU A 10 17.04 -3.97 13.79
N LEU A 11 18.17 -4.56 14.18
CA LEU A 11 18.83 -5.59 13.37
C LEU A 11 17.94 -6.82 13.21
N TRP A 12 17.26 -7.24 14.28
CA TRP A 12 16.34 -8.37 14.21
C TRP A 12 15.15 -8.08 13.32
N GLY A 13 14.58 -6.87 13.40
CA GLY A 13 13.53 -6.43 12.49
C GLY A 13 13.97 -6.45 11.03
N ALA A 14 15.17 -5.95 10.74
CA ALA A 14 15.73 -5.95 9.38
C ALA A 14 16.00 -7.37 8.86
N ILE A 15 16.62 -8.23 9.66
CA ILE A 15 16.90 -9.63 9.31
C ILE A 15 15.59 -10.38 9.09
N LEU A 16 14.62 -10.21 9.98
CA LEU A 16 13.32 -10.86 9.90
C LEU A 16 12.54 -10.38 8.67
N TRP A 17 12.61 -9.09 8.35
CA TRP A 17 12.02 -8.54 7.12
C TRP A 17 12.61 -9.17 5.85
N ILE A 18 13.93 -9.20 5.74
CA ILE A 18 14.65 -9.82 4.60
C ILE A 18 14.30 -11.32 4.50
N PHE A 19 14.29 -12.02 5.64
CA PHE A 19 13.95 -13.43 5.71
C PHE A 19 12.51 -13.72 5.29
N LEU A 20 11.55 -12.89 5.73
CA LEU A 20 10.14 -13.03 5.33
C LEU A 20 9.95 -12.77 3.84
N ASN A 21 10.59 -11.74 3.27
CA ASN A 21 10.57 -11.49 1.84
C ASN A 21 11.10 -12.72 1.08
N TRP A 22 12.25 -13.24 1.50
CA TRP A 22 12.84 -14.43 0.89
C TRP A 22 11.92 -15.66 0.98
N MET A 23 11.30 -15.89 2.13
CA MET A 23 10.41 -17.04 2.34
C MET A 23 9.17 -16.95 1.46
N ILE A 24 8.55 -15.77 1.36
CA ILE A 24 7.28 -15.58 0.66
C ILE A 24 7.53 -15.56 -0.86
N THR A 25 8.34 -14.62 -1.34
CA THR A 25 8.49 -14.34 -2.78
C THR A 25 9.64 -15.09 -3.43
N GLY A 26 10.55 -15.66 -2.64
CA GLY A 26 11.79 -16.26 -3.15
C GLY A 26 12.94 -15.27 -3.34
N ASP A 27 12.72 -13.96 -3.13
CA ASP A 27 13.74 -12.92 -3.23
C ASP A 27 13.88 -12.12 -1.90
N PRO A 28 15.04 -12.16 -1.22
CA PRO A 28 15.29 -11.45 0.04
C PRO A 28 15.17 -9.92 -0.07
N PHE A 29 15.36 -9.37 -1.27
CA PHE A 29 15.30 -7.94 -1.54
C PHE A 29 14.12 -7.59 -2.45
N TYR A 30 13.07 -8.41 -2.48
CA TYR A 30 11.88 -8.16 -3.30
C TYR A 30 11.29 -6.76 -3.07
N PHE A 31 11.22 -6.28 -1.82
CA PHE A 31 10.77 -4.91 -1.52
C PHE A 31 11.60 -3.81 -2.22
N MET A 32 12.87 -4.08 -2.55
CA MET A 32 13.74 -3.18 -3.33
C MET A 32 13.72 -3.48 -4.82
N LEU A 33 13.29 -4.67 -5.25
CA LEU A 33 13.42 -5.13 -6.63
C LEU A 33 12.08 -5.28 -7.37
N SER A 34 10.96 -5.24 -6.66
CA SER A 34 9.62 -5.47 -7.18
C SER A 34 9.25 -4.51 -8.32
N PRO A 35 8.46 -4.97 -9.32
CA PRO A 35 7.86 -4.10 -10.34
C PRO A 35 6.90 -3.04 -9.75
N TYR A 36 6.29 -3.34 -8.59
CA TYR A 36 5.43 -2.41 -7.83
C TYR A 36 6.22 -1.46 -6.94
N ARG A 37 7.54 -1.36 -7.13
CA ARG A 37 8.33 -0.29 -6.51
C ARG A 37 7.67 1.05 -6.82
N GLU A 38 7.51 1.90 -5.81
CA GLU A 38 6.75 3.13 -5.98
C GLU A 38 7.36 4.12 -7.01
N SER A 39 8.58 3.86 -7.49
CA SER A 39 9.19 4.53 -8.64
C SER A 39 8.50 4.25 -9.98
N SER A 40 7.84 3.09 -10.15
CA SER A 40 7.04 2.80 -11.37
C SER A 40 5.77 3.65 -11.45
N PHE A 41 5.26 4.11 -10.31
CA PHE A 41 4.11 5.02 -10.22
C PHE A 41 4.42 6.42 -10.73
N LEU A 42 5.68 6.87 -10.59
CA LEU A 42 6.14 8.15 -11.13
C LEU A 42 6.21 8.15 -12.67
N ILE A 43 6.28 6.97 -13.30
CA ILE A 43 6.37 6.83 -14.76
C ILE A 43 4.97 6.92 -15.40
N SER A 44 3.93 6.47 -14.72
CA SER A 44 2.57 6.36 -15.30
C SER A 44 1.62 7.52 -14.94
N GLY A 45 1.92 8.32 -13.91
CA GLY A 45 0.96 9.27 -13.33
C GLY A 45 1.01 10.70 -13.86
N THR A 46 2.15 11.39 -13.79
CA THR A 46 2.27 12.79 -14.18
C THR A 46 3.74 13.15 -14.28
N GLY A 47 4.08 13.95 -15.29
CA GLY A 47 5.42 14.37 -15.70
C GLY A 47 6.52 14.31 -14.64
N VAL A 48 7.63 13.68 -15.04
CA VAL A 48 9.00 13.85 -14.55
C VAL A 48 9.09 15.00 -13.54
N LEU A 49 8.88 14.69 -12.25
CA LEU A 49 9.27 15.60 -11.20
C LEU A 49 10.79 15.60 -11.19
N SER A 50 11.32 16.52 -11.98
CA SER A 50 12.70 16.97 -11.95
C SER A 50 13.23 16.88 -10.51
N VAL A 51 14.37 16.21 -10.37
CA VAL A 51 15.25 16.32 -9.21
C VAL A 51 15.78 17.77 -9.22
N SER A 52 14.90 18.72 -8.96
CA SER A 52 15.24 20.10 -8.69
C SER A 52 15.80 20.13 -7.28
N GLY A 53 16.99 20.74 -7.12
CA GLY A 53 17.81 20.78 -5.90
C GLY A 53 17.20 21.53 -4.71
N ARG A 54 15.94 21.25 -4.38
CA ARG A 54 15.20 21.76 -3.21
C ARG A 54 14.77 20.59 -2.33
N ALA A 55 15.73 19.86 -1.77
CA ALA A 55 15.47 18.73 -0.88
C ALA A 55 14.75 19.15 0.42
N ILE A 56 15.10 20.31 0.99
CA ILE A 56 14.55 20.76 2.28
C ILE A 56 13.06 21.17 2.16
N PRO A 57 12.62 22.00 1.19
CA PRO A 57 11.20 22.32 1.05
C PRO A 57 10.30 21.10 0.82
N LYS A 58 10.77 20.09 0.07
CA LYS A 58 10.02 18.83 -0.14
C LYS A 58 9.90 18.01 1.14
N VAL A 59 10.96 17.90 1.94
CA VAL A 59 10.90 17.22 3.24
C VAL A 59 9.93 17.92 4.20
N LEU A 60 9.93 19.26 4.22
CA LEU A 60 9.00 20.04 5.05
C LEU A 60 7.54 19.89 4.57
N GLU A 61 7.33 19.82 3.27
CA GLU A 61 6.03 19.51 2.68
C GLU A 61 5.55 18.10 3.05
N ASP A 62 6.45 17.12 3.04
CA ASP A 62 6.11 15.73 3.41
C ASP A 62 5.85 15.56 4.90
N LEU A 63 6.57 16.31 5.74
CA LEU A 63 6.30 16.39 7.17
C LEU A 63 4.95 17.05 7.47
N SER A 64 4.63 18.16 6.81
CA SER A 64 3.34 18.84 7.00
C SER A 64 2.18 17.93 6.57
N ARG A 65 2.39 17.14 5.52
CA ARG A 65 1.46 16.09 5.07
C ARG A 65 1.30 14.97 6.10
N SER A 66 2.38 14.47 6.69
CA SER A 66 2.30 13.44 7.74
C SER A 66 1.53 13.93 8.96
N VAL A 67 1.70 15.20 9.34
CA VAL A 67 0.90 15.83 10.40
C VAL A 67 -0.56 15.94 9.98
N GLY A 68 -0.82 16.19 8.70
CA GLY A 68 -2.16 16.19 8.12
C GLY A 68 -2.90 14.85 8.23
N ILE A 69 -2.19 13.73 8.18
CA ILE A 69 -2.81 12.40 8.30
C ILE A 69 -3.37 12.18 9.71
N PHE A 70 -2.62 12.51 10.76
CA PHE A 70 -3.12 12.34 12.14
C PHE A 70 -2.55 13.43 13.07
N PRO A 71 -3.17 14.62 13.12
CA PRO A 71 -2.61 15.79 13.81
C PRO A 71 -2.31 15.57 15.30
N LEU A 72 -3.09 14.71 15.96
CA LEU A 72 -2.90 14.37 17.36
C LEU A 72 -1.54 13.69 17.63
N SER A 73 -0.97 12.98 16.67
CA SER A 73 0.33 12.31 16.84
C SER A 73 1.43 13.30 17.20
N LEU A 74 1.48 14.46 16.53
CA LEU A 74 2.48 15.49 16.78
C LEU A 74 2.28 16.13 18.14
N VAL A 75 1.04 16.46 18.49
CA VAL A 75 0.70 17.09 19.78
C VAL A 75 1.09 16.15 20.93
N LEU A 76 0.74 14.87 20.85
CA LEU A 76 1.11 13.87 21.86
C LEU A 76 2.62 13.67 21.93
N SER A 77 3.31 13.61 20.79
CA SER A 77 4.77 13.47 20.76
C SER A 77 5.45 14.64 21.50
N LEU A 78 5.01 15.87 21.25
CA LEU A 78 5.56 17.06 21.91
C LEU A 78 5.24 17.08 23.42
N LEU A 79 4.00 16.82 23.80
CA LEU A 79 3.59 16.79 25.20
C LEU A 79 4.35 15.71 25.99
N LEU A 80 4.43 14.50 25.43
CA LEU A 80 5.11 13.39 26.06
C LEU A 80 6.63 13.64 26.12
N ALA A 81 7.24 14.22 25.07
CA ALA A 81 8.65 14.60 25.10
C ALA A 81 8.96 15.63 26.20
N VAL A 82 8.13 16.68 26.35
CA VAL A 82 8.32 17.69 27.39
C VAL A 82 8.17 17.10 28.80
N VAL A 83 7.15 16.26 29.02
CA VAL A 83 6.93 15.62 30.33
C VAL A 83 8.06 14.64 30.65
N SER A 84 8.43 13.78 29.69
CA SER A 84 9.48 12.77 29.85
C SER A 84 10.85 13.40 30.05
N PHE A 85 11.17 14.47 29.32
CA PHE A 85 12.43 15.21 29.49
C PHE A 85 12.55 15.82 30.89
N ARG A 86 11.46 16.42 31.41
CA ARG A 86 11.43 16.97 32.77
C ARG A 86 11.58 15.90 33.84
N LYS A 87 11.01 14.71 33.61
CA LYS A 87 11.08 13.57 34.53
C LYS A 87 12.33 12.70 34.36
N ARG A 88 13.15 12.96 33.33
CA ARG A 88 14.32 12.15 32.92
C ARG A 88 13.96 10.70 32.64
N GLU A 89 12.75 10.47 32.11
CA GLU A 89 12.30 9.15 31.73
C GLU A 89 12.66 8.87 30.27
N LEU A 90 13.67 8.03 30.07
CA LEU A 90 14.21 7.74 28.73
C LEU A 90 13.25 6.92 27.87
N PHE A 91 12.41 6.08 28.48
CA PHE A 91 11.50 5.19 27.74
C PHE A 91 10.40 5.98 27.01
N SER A 92 9.60 6.75 27.73
CA SER A 92 8.56 7.60 27.14
C SER A 92 9.13 8.68 26.21
N LEU A 93 10.33 9.21 26.52
CA LEU A 93 11.06 10.10 25.61
C LEU A 93 11.44 9.40 24.30
N GLY A 94 11.93 8.16 24.37
CA GLY A 94 12.27 7.35 23.20
C GLY A 94 11.07 7.09 22.29
N ILE A 95 9.90 6.80 22.87
CA ILE A 95 8.65 6.61 22.11
C ILE A 95 8.20 7.92 21.45
N ALA A 96 8.21 9.03 22.19
CA ALA A 96 7.85 10.35 21.67
C ALA A 96 8.76 10.78 20.50
N LEU A 97 10.07 10.57 20.65
CA LEU A 97 11.04 10.86 19.59
C LEU A 97 10.89 9.93 18.40
N SER A 98 10.61 8.64 18.62
CA SER A 98 10.40 7.67 17.53
C SER A 98 9.17 8.01 16.70
N SER A 99 8.09 8.47 17.35
CA SER A 99 6.86 8.91 16.65
C SER A 99 7.08 10.12 15.75
N ALA A 100 8.01 11.01 16.09
CA ALA A 100 8.39 12.15 15.24
C ALA A 100 9.48 11.80 14.22
N ALA A 101 10.42 10.92 14.59
CA ALA A 101 11.53 10.51 13.76
C ALA A 101 11.10 9.63 12.59
N LEU A 102 10.05 8.81 12.77
CA LEU A 102 9.58 7.90 11.72
C LEU A 102 9.02 8.66 10.49
N PRO A 103 8.11 9.64 10.63
CA PRO A 103 7.71 10.50 9.51
C PRO A 103 8.87 11.24 8.84
N LEU A 104 9.83 11.72 9.64
CA LEU A 104 11.01 12.40 9.11
C LEU A 104 11.89 11.44 8.29
N PHE A 105 12.12 10.24 8.80
CA PHE A 105 12.85 9.20 8.10
C PHE A 105 12.15 8.83 6.78
N LEU A 106 10.83 8.61 6.81
CA LEU A 106 10.05 8.32 5.61
C LEU A 106 10.10 9.47 4.58
N ALA A 107 10.01 10.73 5.02
CA ALA A 107 10.17 11.90 4.16
C ALA A 107 11.57 11.96 3.53
N LEU A 108 12.62 11.63 4.28
CA LEU A 108 13.99 11.59 3.76
C LEU A 108 14.18 10.44 2.77
N VAL A 109 13.69 9.25 3.09
CA VAL A 109 13.76 8.06 2.22
C VAL A 109 13.02 8.31 0.91
N ARG A 110 11.82 8.92 0.95
CA ARG A 110 11.07 9.33 -0.23
C ARG A 110 11.89 10.22 -1.17
N ASN A 111 12.56 11.22 -0.60
CA ASN A 111 13.38 12.15 -1.37
C ASN A 111 14.68 11.52 -1.88
N ALA A 112 15.26 10.56 -1.15
CA ALA A 112 16.53 9.93 -1.48
C ALA A 112 16.41 8.75 -2.47
N LEU A 113 15.36 7.93 -2.34
CA LEU A 113 15.19 6.70 -3.11
C LEU A 113 14.19 6.84 -4.26
N THR A 114 13.59 8.02 -4.48
CA THR A 114 12.48 8.22 -5.43
C THR A 114 11.33 7.23 -5.26
N SER A 115 11.27 6.56 -4.11
CA SER A 115 10.10 5.84 -3.70
C SER A 115 9.06 6.93 -3.50
N GLY A 116 7.96 6.94 -4.26
CA GLY A 116 6.73 7.42 -3.64
C GLY A 116 6.65 6.74 -2.27
N ALA A 117 6.21 7.46 -1.25
CA ALA A 117 5.80 6.77 -0.04
C ALA A 117 4.29 6.95 -0.03
N ALA A 118 3.57 5.89 -0.40
CA ALA A 118 2.13 5.82 -0.24
C ALA A 118 1.85 6.21 1.20
N MET A 119 0.85 7.05 1.44
CA MET A 119 0.67 7.61 2.78
C MET A 119 0.33 6.54 3.82
N GLY A 120 -0.02 5.32 3.37
CA GLY A 120 -0.02 4.10 4.18
C GLY A 120 1.24 3.88 5.03
N PHE A 121 2.44 4.32 4.63
CA PHE A 121 3.63 4.21 5.49
C PHE A 121 3.56 5.11 6.74
N PHE A 122 2.84 6.22 6.67
CA PHE A 122 2.60 7.09 7.81
C PHE A 122 1.46 6.59 8.70
N ILE A 123 0.74 5.52 8.33
CA ILE A 123 -0.35 4.95 9.16
C ILE A 123 0.15 4.52 10.54
N SER A 124 1.43 4.19 10.64
CA SER A 124 2.14 3.84 11.88
C SER A 124 2.04 4.92 12.97
N THR A 125 1.80 6.18 12.59
CA THR A 125 1.54 7.29 13.55
C THR A 125 0.24 7.10 14.35
N ILE A 126 -0.75 6.40 13.81
CA ILE A 126 -2.03 6.15 14.48
C ILE A 126 -1.86 5.20 15.69
N PRO A 127 -1.37 3.95 15.54
CA PRO A 127 -1.17 3.05 16.68
C PRO A 127 -0.18 3.61 17.70
N LEU A 128 0.89 4.30 17.25
CA LEU A 128 1.81 4.99 18.15
C LEU A 128 1.13 6.08 18.98
N SER A 129 0.15 6.79 18.41
CA SER A 129 -0.64 7.78 19.15
C SER A 129 -1.45 7.15 20.28
N PHE A 130 -2.01 5.96 20.08
CA PHE A 130 -2.71 5.25 21.16
C PHE A 130 -1.76 4.84 22.29
N VAL A 131 -0.55 4.38 21.96
CA VAL A 131 0.48 4.09 22.97
C VAL A 131 0.85 5.36 23.75
N MET A 132 1.05 6.48 23.04
CA MET A 132 1.36 7.77 23.67
C MET A 132 0.23 8.28 24.56
N ILE A 133 -1.04 8.07 24.20
CA ILE A 133 -2.20 8.38 25.07
C ILE A 133 -2.11 7.59 26.37
N GLY A 134 -1.85 6.29 26.29
CA GLY A 134 -1.71 5.42 27.47
C GLY A 134 -0.58 5.89 28.39
N LEU A 135 0.60 6.18 27.82
CA LEU A 135 1.74 6.71 28.57
C LEU A 135 1.41 8.06 29.20
N PHE A 136 0.85 8.99 28.43
CA PHE A 136 0.49 10.32 28.92
C PHE A 136 -0.54 10.27 30.05
N LEU A 137 -1.53 9.38 29.99
CA LEU A 137 -2.49 9.18 31.08
C LEU A 137 -1.84 8.53 32.31
N ALA A 138 -0.86 7.64 32.13
CA ALA A 138 -0.12 7.03 33.22
C ALA A 138 0.66 8.08 34.06
N GLU A 139 1.09 9.17 33.43
CA GLU A 139 1.76 10.30 34.11
C GLU A 139 0.89 10.96 35.20
N PHE A 140 -0.43 10.83 35.09
CA PHE A 140 -1.40 11.41 36.03
C PHE A 140 -2.03 10.36 36.95
N ARG A 141 -1.43 9.16 37.09
CA ARG A 141 -1.97 8.08 37.95
C ARG A 141 -2.20 8.48 39.40
N TYR A 142 -1.45 9.47 39.90
CA TYR A 142 -1.54 9.98 41.27
C TYR A 142 -2.44 11.23 41.42
N ARG A 143 -3.09 11.68 40.35
CA ARG A 143 -4.08 12.77 40.41
C ARG A 143 -5.47 12.22 40.74
N SER A 144 -6.39 13.10 41.11
CA SER A 144 -7.76 12.75 41.42
C SER A 144 -8.48 12.09 40.22
N ASP A 145 -9.37 11.15 40.50
CA ASP A 145 -10.11 10.44 39.45
C ASP A 145 -10.93 11.37 38.52
N PRO A 146 -11.60 12.44 38.99
CA PRO A 146 -12.28 13.38 38.09
C PRO A 146 -11.34 14.04 37.07
N PHE A 147 -10.09 14.31 37.45
CA PHE A 147 -9.10 14.87 36.53
C PHE A 147 -8.72 13.84 35.46
N ARG A 148 -8.50 12.59 35.85
CA ARG A 148 -8.14 11.49 34.94
C ARG A 148 -9.25 11.18 33.95
N ILE A 149 -10.50 11.16 34.42
CA ILE A 149 -11.68 10.95 33.57
C ILE A 149 -11.83 12.09 32.57
N THR A 150 -11.72 13.35 33.03
CA THR A 150 -11.79 14.53 32.15
C THR A 150 -10.69 14.48 31.09
N MET A 151 -9.45 14.17 31.48
CA MET A 151 -8.32 14.07 30.53
C MET A 151 -8.53 12.94 29.52
N GLY A 152 -9.01 11.78 29.98
CA GLY A 152 -9.36 10.66 29.11
C GLY A 152 -10.44 11.03 28.10
N ALA A 153 -11.49 11.74 28.53
CA ALA A 153 -12.55 12.23 27.65
C ALA A 153 -12.02 13.24 26.63
N VAL A 154 -11.17 14.18 27.03
CA VAL A 154 -10.53 15.15 26.13
C VAL A 154 -9.68 14.45 25.07
N LEU A 155 -8.87 13.46 25.46
CA LEU A 155 -8.05 12.68 24.52
C LEU A 155 -8.91 11.84 23.57
N LEU A 156 -9.99 11.23 24.06
CA LEU A 156 -10.93 10.50 23.22
C LEU A 156 -11.58 11.41 22.17
N ILE A 157 -12.05 12.60 22.58
CA ILE A 157 -12.58 13.61 21.67
C ILE A 157 -11.51 14.02 20.65
N ALA A 158 -10.26 14.23 21.09
CA ALA A 158 -9.17 14.59 20.19
C ALA A 158 -8.85 13.49 19.17
N VAL A 159 -8.95 12.20 19.55
CA VAL A 159 -8.80 11.06 18.63
C VAL A 159 -9.92 11.07 17.59
N VAL A 160 -11.17 11.27 18.02
CA VAL A 160 -12.32 11.33 17.10
C VAL A 160 -12.17 12.50 16.13
N LEU A 161 -11.85 13.70 16.63
CA LEU A 161 -11.64 14.89 15.78
C LEU A 161 -10.46 14.70 14.82
N SER A 162 -9.37 14.07 15.26
CA SER A 162 -8.23 13.79 14.39
C SER A 162 -8.57 12.79 13.31
N SER A 163 -9.37 11.76 13.62
CA SER A 163 -9.83 10.76 12.66
C SER A 163 -10.77 11.37 11.61
N LEU A 164 -11.68 12.26 12.02
CA LEU A 164 -12.53 13.01 11.10
C LEU A 164 -11.70 13.95 10.20
N TYR A 165 -10.67 14.57 10.76
CA TYR A 165 -9.74 15.38 9.98
C TYR A 165 -8.96 14.52 8.98
N THR A 166 -8.51 13.32 9.37
CA THR A 166 -7.89 12.36 8.44
C THR A 166 -8.79 12.11 7.25
N LEU A 167 -10.07 11.75 7.48
CA LEU A 167 -11.04 11.48 6.41
C LEU A 167 -11.20 12.67 5.45
N TYR A 168 -11.33 13.88 6.00
CA TYR A 168 -11.38 15.10 5.19
C TYR A 168 -10.08 15.29 4.39
N PHE A 169 -8.93 15.09 5.04
CA PHE A 169 -7.61 15.26 4.44
C PHE A 169 -7.39 14.27 3.29
N ILE A 170 -7.79 13.00 3.43
CA ILE A 170 -7.76 11.99 2.35
C ILE A 170 -8.52 12.48 1.12
N GLY A 171 -9.72 13.03 1.32
CA GLY A 171 -10.58 13.49 0.23
C GLY A 171 -10.11 14.77 -0.45
N ALA A 172 -9.56 15.71 0.31
CA ALA A 172 -9.16 17.04 -0.17
C ALA A 172 -7.81 17.03 -0.92
N VAL A 173 -7.00 16.00 -0.74
CA VAL A 173 -5.59 16.01 -1.09
C VAL A 173 -5.29 15.10 -2.29
N PRO A 174 -4.75 15.62 -3.42
CA PRO A 174 -4.61 14.87 -4.67
C PRO A 174 -3.51 13.79 -4.66
N PHE A 175 -2.62 13.75 -3.67
CA PHE A 175 -1.51 12.80 -3.60
C PHE A 175 -1.87 11.48 -2.91
N MET A 176 -3.06 11.37 -2.32
CA MET A 176 -3.62 10.12 -1.78
C MET A 176 -4.39 9.41 -2.87
N GLU A 177 -3.82 9.28 -4.07
CA GLU A 177 -4.62 8.90 -5.24
C GLU A 177 -5.22 7.50 -5.04
N GLN A 178 -4.49 6.53 -4.51
CA GLN A 178 -5.02 5.20 -4.22
C GLN A 178 -6.14 5.23 -3.17
N GLU A 179 -5.93 5.88 -2.03
CA GLU A 179 -6.90 5.94 -0.93
C GLU A 179 -8.12 6.80 -1.29
N ARG A 180 -7.91 7.92 -1.97
CA ARG A 180 -8.97 8.78 -2.52
C ARG A 180 -9.75 8.05 -3.60
N ARG A 181 -9.10 7.21 -4.42
CA ARG A 181 -9.77 6.39 -5.45
C ARG A 181 -10.71 5.36 -4.81
N VAL A 182 -10.28 4.69 -3.74
CA VAL A 182 -11.15 3.80 -2.95
C VAL A 182 -12.24 4.58 -2.19
N LEU A 183 -11.89 5.70 -1.56
CA LEU A 183 -12.85 6.50 -0.80
C LEU A 183 -13.93 7.13 -1.69
N SER A 184 -13.56 7.61 -2.87
CA SER A 184 -14.51 8.20 -3.84
C SER A 184 -15.37 7.15 -4.53
N SER A 185 -14.89 5.92 -4.72
CA SER A 185 -15.75 4.82 -5.19
C SER A 185 -16.77 4.43 -4.12
N LEU A 186 -16.40 4.43 -2.83
CA LEU A 186 -17.29 4.13 -1.71
C LEU A 186 -18.29 5.27 -1.37
N MET A 187 -17.83 6.53 -1.40
CA MET A 187 -18.64 7.68 -0.97
C MET A 187 -19.42 8.33 -2.11
N GLU A 188 -18.83 8.45 -3.30
CA GLU A 188 -19.42 9.17 -4.44
C GLU A 188 -19.91 8.25 -5.56
N GLY A 189 -19.61 6.94 -5.49
CA GLY A 189 -19.93 5.99 -6.57
C GLY A 189 -19.25 6.32 -7.90
N LYS A 190 -18.23 7.20 -7.90
CA LYS A 190 -17.55 7.64 -9.11
C LYS A 190 -16.38 6.72 -9.45
N LYS A 191 -16.17 6.54 -10.76
CA LYS A 191 -15.02 5.84 -11.35
C LYS A 191 -13.75 6.63 -11.06
N ALA A 192 -13.01 6.22 -10.04
CA ALA A 192 -11.78 6.87 -9.67
C ALA A 192 -10.61 6.00 -10.08
N GLY A 193 -10.25 6.03 -11.38
CA GLY A 193 -8.99 5.48 -11.89
C GLY A 193 -8.66 4.06 -11.42
N MET A 194 -9.68 3.23 -11.25
CA MET A 194 -9.63 1.80 -11.01
C MET A 194 -10.79 1.20 -11.82
N PRO A 195 -10.61 0.02 -12.41
CA PRO A 195 -11.72 -0.69 -13.02
C PRO A 195 -12.88 -0.83 -12.01
N PRO A 196 -14.12 -0.50 -12.38
CA PRO A 196 -15.26 -0.54 -11.47
C PRO A 196 -15.37 -1.88 -10.74
N LEU A 197 -15.68 -1.86 -9.44
CA LEU A 197 -15.93 -3.09 -8.67
C LEU A 197 -17.04 -3.93 -9.32
N GLU A 198 -18.05 -3.28 -9.92
CA GLU A 198 -19.11 -3.94 -10.67
C GLU A 198 -18.56 -4.77 -11.85
N ASP A 199 -17.53 -4.30 -12.55
CA ASP A 199 -16.94 -5.05 -13.66
C ASP A 199 -16.10 -6.22 -13.14
N GLN A 200 -15.42 -6.06 -12.01
CA GLN A 200 -14.74 -7.18 -11.33
C GLN A 200 -15.74 -8.23 -10.82
N GLU A 201 -16.90 -7.82 -10.31
CA GLU A 201 -18.01 -8.73 -9.95
C GLU A 201 -18.51 -9.51 -11.17
N LYS A 202 -18.67 -8.86 -12.32
CA LYS A 202 -19.07 -9.52 -13.57
C LYS A 202 -18.02 -10.54 -14.04
N VAL A 203 -16.74 -10.20 -13.94
CA VAL A 203 -15.64 -11.12 -14.27
C VAL A 203 -15.68 -12.33 -13.36
N ALA A 204 -15.74 -12.14 -12.03
CA ALA A 204 -15.80 -13.23 -11.06
C ALA A 204 -17.03 -14.13 -11.28
N ALA A 205 -18.21 -13.53 -11.49
CA ALA A 205 -19.43 -14.27 -11.78
C ALA A 205 -19.32 -15.09 -13.07
N TYR A 206 -18.69 -14.53 -14.12
CA TYR A 206 -18.47 -15.23 -15.38
C TYR A 206 -17.54 -16.43 -15.21
N LEU A 207 -16.44 -16.29 -14.46
CA LEU A 207 -15.50 -17.38 -14.18
C LEU A 207 -16.20 -18.57 -13.49
N LEU A 208 -17.04 -18.27 -12.49
CA LEU A 208 -17.83 -19.28 -11.75
C LEU A 208 -18.90 -19.93 -12.64
N GLN A 209 -19.70 -19.14 -13.35
CA GLN A 209 -20.80 -19.62 -14.18
C GLN A 209 -20.32 -20.50 -15.33
N ASN A 210 -19.17 -20.16 -15.93
CA ASN A 210 -18.60 -20.87 -17.07
C ASN A 210 -17.61 -21.96 -16.66
N LYS A 211 -17.44 -22.20 -15.35
CA LYS A 211 -16.55 -23.23 -14.79
C LYS A 211 -15.11 -23.10 -15.31
N LEU A 212 -14.63 -21.87 -15.46
CA LEU A 212 -13.25 -21.58 -15.89
C LEU A 212 -12.26 -21.74 -14.75
N ILE A 213 -12.74 -21.68 -13.51
CA ILE A 213 -11.98 -21.98 -12.30
C ILE A 213 -11.87 -23.50 -12.18
N THR A 214 -10.73 -24.03 -12.63
CA THR A 214 -10.36 -25.43 -12.45
C THR A 214 -9.05 -25.45 -11.68
N SER A 215 -9.07 -25.82 -10.40
CA SER A 215 -7.85 -25.84 -9.59
C SER A 215 -6.86 -26.91 -10.10
N PRO A 216 -5.53 -26.72 -9.94
CA PRO A 216 -4.85 -25.50 -9.48
C PRO A 216 -4.28 -24.63 -10.63
N SER A 217 -4.19 -23.31 -10.37
CA SER A 217 -3.31 -22.31 -10.99
C SER A 217 -3.35 -22.18 -12.52
N LYS A 218 -4.52 -21.94 -13.09
CA LYS A 218 -4.71 -21.81 -14.55
C LYS A 218 -4.97 -20.39 -15.03
N ILE A 219 -5.12 -19.44 -14.12
CA ILE A 219 -5.54 -18.07 -14.46
C ILE A 219 -4.47 -17.10 -13.99
N LEU A 220 -3.75 -16.48 -14.91
CA LEU A 220 -2.85 -15.38 -14.61
C LEU A 220 -3.67 -14.10 -14.40
N LEU A 221 -3.49 -13.47 -13.24
CA LEU A 221 -4.14 -12.22 -12.89
C LEU A 221 -3.21 -11.42 -11.97
N ASP A 222 -2.98 -10.16 -12.27
CA ASP A 222 -2.32 -9.26 -11.35
C ASP A 222 -3.28 -8.81 -10.24
N ASP A 223 -3.03 -9.21 -9.00
CA ASP A 223 -3.86 -8.87 -7.85
C ASP A 223 -3.73 -7.39 -7.45
N TYR A 224 -2.77 -6.64 -7.97
CA TYR A 224 -2.67 -5.19 -7.76
C TYR A 224 -3.97 -4.45 -8.13
N LEU A 225 -4.64 -4.89 -9.21
CA LEU A 225 -5.97 -4.40 -9.61
C LEU A 225 -7.05 -5.47 -9.54
N GLY A 226 -6.66 -6.75 -9.66
CA GLY A 226 -7.55 -7.89 -9.75
C GLY A 226 -7.93 -8.55 -8.43
N PHE A 227 -7.40 -8.09 -7.29
CA PHE A 227 -7.61 -8.72 -5.98
C PHE A 227 -9.10 -9.00 -5.65
N TYR A 228 -10.01 -8.09 -6.01
CA TYR A 228 -11.42 -8.29 -5.73
C TYR A 228 -12.04 -9.42 -6.57
N ILE A 229 -11.56 -9.67 -7.79
CA ILE A 229 -11.96 -10.85 -8.59
C ILE A 229 -11.62 -12.14 -7.83
N ILE A 230 -10.39 -12.25 -7.32
CA ILE A 230 -9.92 -13.42 -6.55
C ILE A 230 -10.80 -13.62 -5.32
N LEU A 231 -10.95 -12.58 -4.50
CA LEU A 231 -11.81 -12.63 -3.31
C LEU A 231 -13.24 -13.06 -3.63
N ARG A 232 -13.81 -12.53 -4.72
CA ARG A 232 -15.21 -12.78 -5.06
C ARG A 232 -15.45 -14.19 -5.57
N THR A 233 -14.44 -14.81 -6.18
CA THR A 233 -14.53 -16.22 -6.61
C THR A 233 -14.42 -17.21 -5.47
N GLY A 234 -13.70 -16.86 -4.40
CA GLY A 234 -13.49 -17.74 -3.24
C GLY A 234 -12.50 -18.89 -3.48
N GLU A 235 -11.77 -18.87 -4.60
CA GLU A 235 -10.89 -19.97 -5.05
C GLU A 235 -9.48 -19.42 -5.39
N PRO A 236 -8.71 -18.92 -4.40
CA PRO A 236 -7.43 -18.27 -4.65
C PRO A 236 -6.41 -19.19 -5.34
N GLU A 237 -6.45 -20.49 -5.08
CA GLU A 237 -5.53 -21.48 -5.67
C GLU A 237 -5.69 -21.65 -7.18
N ALA A 238 -6.78 -21.17 -7.78
CA ALA A 238 -6.98 -21.21 -9.23
C ALA A 238 -6.18 -20.12 -9.97
N PHE A 239 -5.70 -19.11 -9.25
CA PHE A 239 -4.99 -17.97 -9.79
C PHE A 239 -3.49 -18.13 -9.66
N VAL A 240 -2.76 -17.46 -10.54
CA VAL A 240 -1.35 -17.13 -10.38
C VAL A 240 -1.29 -15.62 -10.22
N ASP A 241 -1.03 -15.15 -8.99
CA ASP A 241 -1.05 -13.73 -8.63
C ASP A 241 0.33 -13.18 -8.25
N SER A 242 0.44 -11.86 -7.99
CA SER A 242 1.75 -11.24 -7.81
C SER A 242 2.53 -11.67 -6.56
N LEU A 243 1.87 -12.38 -5.63
CA LEU A 243 2.49 -12.94 -4.44
C LEU A 243 3.05 -14.35 -4.69
N ASP A 244 2.65 -15.01 -5.78
CA ASP A 244 3.15 -16.33 -6.15
C ASP A 244 4.58 -16.29 -6.69
N ARG A 245 5.42 -17.24 -6.23
CA ARG A 245 6.79 -17.41 -6.72
C ARG A 245 6.89 -17.58 -8.25
N GLY A 246 5.85 -18.17 -8.86
CA GLY A 246 5.79 -18.44 -10.29
C GLY A 246 5.30 -17.25 -11.13
N PHE A 247 4.82 -16.17 -10.51
CA PHE A 247 4.13 -15.08 -11.21
C PHE A 247 4.99 -14.44 -12.28
N GLY A 248 6.22 -14.02 -11.94
CA GLY A 248 7.11 -13.36 -12.89
C GLY A 248 7.40 -14.25 -14.11
N GLU A 249 7.56 -15.55 -13.91
CA GLU A 249 7.76 -16.49 -15.02
C GLU A 249 6.48 -16.67 -15.84
N SER A 250 5.30 -16.74 -15.20
CA SER A 250 4.01 -16.81 -15.88
C SER A 250 3.69 -15.53 -16.65
N VAL A 251 4.08 -14.36 -16.18
CA VAL A 251 3.95 -13.09 -16.92
C VAL A 251 4.90 -13.06 -18.11
N ASN A 252 6.14 -13.56 -17.98
CA ASN A 252 7.10 -13.53 -19.10
C ASN A 252 6.84 -14.62 -20.14
N TYR A 253 6.39 -15.79 -19.71
CA TYR A 253 6.23 -17.01 -20.50
C TYR A 253 4.92 -17.73 -20.16
N PRO A 254 3.74 -17.11 -20.42
CA PRO A 254 2.45 -17.61 -19.92
C PRO A 254 2.00 -18.91 -20.58
N VAL A 255 2.40 -19.15 -21.84
CA VAL A 255 1.95 -20.32 -22.61
C VAL A 255 2.50 -21.61 -22.02
N GLY A 256 1.60 -22.57 -21.79
CA GLY A 256 1.91 -23.85 -21.14
C GLY A 256 2.03 -23.78 -19.62
N ARG A 257 1.89 -22.58 -19.02
CA ARG A 257 1.88 -22.37 -17.57
C ARG A 257 0.50 -22.02 -17.04
N VAL A 258 -0.24 -21.21 -17.80
CA VAL A 258 -1.61 -20.81 -17.50
C VAL A 258 -2.49 -21.04 -18.72
N ASP A 259 -3.79 -21.31 -18.49
CA ASP A 259 -4.77 -21.46 -19.56
C ASP A 259 -5.41 -20.11 -19.92
N TYR A 260 -5.52 -19.21 -18.95
CA TYR A 260 -6.19 -17.93 -19.10
C TYR A 260 -5.34 -16.78 -18.57
N ILE A 261 -5.48 -15.61 -19.19
CA ILE A 261 -4.97 -14.33 -18.69
C ILE A 261 -6.15 -13.40 -18.54
N ILE A 262 -6.27 -12.78 -17.36
CA ILE A 262 -7.21 -11.70 -17.11
C ILE A 262 -6.41 -10.40 -17.04
N VAL A 263 -6.78 -9.44 -17.87
CA VAL A 263 -6.03 -8.19 -18.02
C VAL A 263 -6.98 -6.98 -18.00
N PRO A 264 -6.69 -5.94 -17.19
CA PRO A 264 -7.47 -4.72 -17.18
C PRO A 264 -7.11 -3.82 -18.36
N ARG A 265 -8.01 -2.88 -18.67
CA ARG A 265 -7.76 -1.80 -19.62
C ARG A 265 -6.53 -0.97 -19.18
N PRO A 266 -5.52 -0.72 -20.04
CA PRO A 266 -4.32 0.04 -19.65
C PRO A 266 -4.58 1.50 -19.25
N GLU A 267 -5.65 2.13 -19.74
CA GLU A 267 -6.08 3.44 -19.24
C GLU A 267 -6.59 3.36 -17.79
N GLU A 268 -6.82 4.52 -17.16
CA GLU A 268 -7.47 4.61 -15.85
C GLU A 268 -6.83 3.72 -14.75
N GLY A 269 -5.51 3.61 -14.73
CA GLY A 269 -4.75 2.89 -13.71
C GLY A 269 -4.29 1.49 -14.11
N GLY A 270 -4.84 0.88 -15.15
CA GLY A 270 -4.44 -0.47 -15.59
C GLY A 270 -3.05 -0.56 -16.23
N GLY A 271 -2.43 0.55 -16.61
CA GLY A 271 -1.05 0.58 -17.10
C GLY A 271 0.01 0.27 -16.03
N GLN A 272 -0.41 0.10 -14.77
CA GLN A 272 0.45 -0.37 -13.67
C GLN A 272 0.38 -1.89 -13.46
N ASP A 273 -0.56 -2.56 -14.14
CA ASP A 273 -0.66 -4.02 -14.15
C ASP A 273 0.57 -4.62 -14.84
N ASN A 274 1.23 -5.57 -14.19
CA ASN A 274 2.45 -6.21 -14.69
C ASN A 274 2.25 -6.95 -16.00
N VAL A 275 1.06 -7.50 -16.24
CA VAL A 275 0.70 -8.12 -17.53
C VAL A 275 0.64 -7.04 -18.60
N ASN A 276 0.04 -5.87 -18.34
CA ASN A 276 0.04 -4.75 -19.28
C ASN A 276 1.43 -4.14 -19.50
N ILE A 277 2.26 -4.04 -18.46
CA ILE A 277 3.65 -3.57 -18.57
C ILE A 277 4.44 -4.52 -19.46
N ARG A 278 4.30 -5.83 -19.24
CA ARG A 278 5.04 -6.85 -20.00
C ARG A 278 4.49 -7.08 -21.39
N HIS A 279 3.18 -6.94 -21.58
CA HIS A 279 2.47 -7.17 -22.83
C HIS A 279 1.53 -5.99 -23.17
N PRO A 280 2.08 -4.82 -23.59
CA PRO A 280 1.29 -3.61 -23.82
C PRO A 280 0.17 -3.75 -24.86
N ASN A 281 0.33 -4.67 -25.82
CA ASN A 281 -0.65 -4.92 -26.87
C ASN A 281 -1.67 -6.00 -26.51
N LEU A 282 -1.55 -6.67 -25.37
CA LEU A 282 -2.44 -7.78 -25.02
C LEU A 282 -3.87 -7.30 -24.86
N PHE A 283 -4.10 -6.19 -24.15
CA PHE A 283 -5.45 -5.69 -23.95
C PHE A 283 -6.11 -5.33 -25.28
N TYR A 284 -5.48 -4.51 -26.12
CA TYR A 284 -6.10 -3.99 -27.36
C TYR A 284 -6.12 -4.98 -28.52
N HIS A 285 -5.04 -5.76 -28.69
CA HIS A 285 -4.81 -6.59 -29.87
C HIS A 285 -4.77 -8.09 -29.57
N GLY A 286 -4.77 -8.51 -28.29
CA GLY A 286 -4.61 -9.92 -27.92
C GLY A 286 -3.18 -10.43 -28.18
N GLU A 287 -2.19 -9.56 -28.29
CA GLU A 287 -0.82 -9.95 -28.64
C GLU A 287 0.07 -10.03 -27.41
N LEU A 288 0.68 -11.20 -27.20
CA LEU A 288 1.73 -11.38 -26.21
C LEU A 288 3.07 -10.91 -26.76
N PHE A 289 3.78 -10.06 -26.03
CA PHE A 289 5.16 -9.72 -26.33
C PHE A 289 6.09 -10.87 -25.91
N THR A 290 6.30 -11.83 -26.81
CA THR A 290 7.23 -12.95 -26.59
C THR A 290 8.04 -13.21 -27.84
N ASP A 291 9.15 -13.93 -27.71
CA ASP A 291 10.04 -14.24 -28.84
C ASP A 291 9.37 -15.14 -29.91
N ARG A 292 8.18 -15.69 -29.62
CA ARG A 292 7.40 -16.52 -30.53
C ARG A 292 5.98 -15.94 -30.70
N PRO A 293 5.39 -16.02 -31.91
CA PRO A 293 4.02 -15.57 -32.12
C PRO A 293 3.04 -16.62 -31.57
N TYR A 294 2.62 -16.47 -30.31
CA TYR A 294 1.53 -17.26 -29.75
C TYR A 294 0.18 -16.62 -30.06
N GLN A 295 -0.82 -17.45 -30.36
CA GLN A 295 -2.18 -16.98 -30.55
C GLN A 295 -2.91 -16.95 -29.21
N THR A 296 -3.44 -15.78 -28.86
CA THR A 296 -4.44 -15.69 -27.80
C THR A 296 -5.83 -15.65 -28.43
N ARG A 297 -6.82 -16.18 -27.71
CA ARG A 297 -8.22 -16.09 -28.11
C ARG A 297 -8.97 -15.28 -27.07
N LEU A 298 -9.56 -14.16 -27.47
CA LEU A 298 -10.47 -13.40 -26.61
C LEU A 298 -11.66 -14.29 -26.23
N VAL A 299 -11.81 -14.56 -24.94
CA VAL A 299 -12.92 -15.34 -24.37
C VAL A 299 -14.09 -14.41 -24.06
N LYS A 300 -13.79 -13.28 -23.40
CA LYS A 300 -14.81 -12.33 -22.99
C LYS A 300 -14.23 -10.93 -22.81
N ASP A 301 -14.99 -9.94 -23.28
CA ASP A 301 -14.73 -8.51 -23.07
C ASP A 301 -15.81 -7.94 -22.13
N PHE A 302 -15.37 -7.28 -21.07
CA PHE A 302 -16.20 -6.58 -20.08
C PHE A 302 -16.06 -5.06 -20.17
N GLY A 303 -15.39 -4.54 -21.20
CA GLY A 303 -15.09 -3.13 -21.34
C GLY A 303 -13.80 -2.75 -20.62
N GLU A 304 -13.76 -2.87 -19.29
CA GLU A 304 -12.58 -2.54 -18.47
C GLU A 304 -11.69 -3.75 -18.16
N TRP A 305 -12.17 -4.96 -18.45
CA TRP A 305 -11.43 -6.20 -18.27
C TRP A 305 -11.61 -7.11 -19.47
N ARG A 306 -10.58 -7.86 -19.80
CA ARG A 306 -10.62 -8.90 -20.84
C ARG A 306 -10.06 -10.20 -20.32
N ILE A 307 -10.68 -11.30 -20.74
CA ILE A 307 -10.20 -12.66 -20.51
C ILE A 307 -9.70 -13.22 -21.82
N TYR A 308 -8.45 -13.65 -21.86
CA TYR A 308 -7.83 -14.33 -22.98
C TYR A 308 -7.57 -15.79 -22.62
N TYR A 309 -7.81 -16.68 -23.57
CA TYR A 309 -7.39 -18.08 -23.51
C TYR A 309 -6.09 -18.24 -24.30
N LEU A 310 -5.15 -18.98 -23.73
CA LEU A 310 -3.90 -19.33 -24.37
C LEU A 310 -4.03 -20.71 -24.99
N ALA A 311 -3.96 -20.78 -26.32
CA ALA A 311 -3.82 -22.06 -26.99
C ALA A 311 -2.38 -22.59 -26.75
N PRO A 312 -2.21 -23.87 -26.38
CA PRO A 312 -0.90 -24.50 -26.31
C PRO A 312 -0.20 -24.59 -27.67
#